data_AF-A0A6C2UAL5-F1
#
_entry.id   AF-A0A6C2UAL5-F1
#
_cell.length_a   1.000
_cell.length_b   1.000
_cell.length_c   1.000
_cell.angle_alpha   90.00
_cell.angle_beta   90.00
_cell.angle_gamma   90.00
#
_symmetry.space_group_name_H-M   'P 1'
#
loop_
_entity.id
_entity.type
_entity.pdbx_description
1 polymer ?
#
loop_
_entity_poly.entity_id
_entity_poly.type
_entity_poly.pdbx_seq_one_letter_code
_entity_poly.pdbx_strand_id
1 'polypeptide(L)'
;MIGILRTLVITGLFWTVTGFAAPALFDMTEIRDASTLKEDVQQDWHTVSGKMETRQKVMTISVGQLWPGQDYRVPVRLIVPADTKAKGFWLTGGHQLKGFEGDAALNRLEAELLEGGVGIVHTIVQEPGSWGQKTLGNEMYSRFLKTLNPRYSIQYWGWPASLMRAITAAYAEEVHFEMGKVAVSGGSKNGASPSVALIHDERITAQHGTVSPLWESPLRLCDSKAWNRLRDYNKQAGVKRPHRFLGGTYGPVYNEDALRLGRSWAELEQLAGEMADAVFISKNFQALEKRGAALLFEPGTHDFVCFDVAWGGEHYPEIPVFYPPNSGHGKKGNHPGTIKGVQNREALLLHHFFPGKTDSLLPVPEMEIHRENDEVVVTTTFPENQSAEGGRLYWMFDRPPEGSDAYLKQLMTDENWVEMEWDEDNTCWSGRIPVRNGAASVDLFSSHWKRVEAPGRRLQTAISSPYRRVVLK
;
A
#
# COMPACT_ATOMS: atom_id res chain seq x y z
N MET A 1 42.78 -65.43 11.76
CA MET A 1 43.03 -64.26 10.89
C MET A 1 41.84 -64.14 9.95
N ILE A 2 41.36 -62.90 9.72
CA ILE A 2 40.18 -62.53 8.91
C ILE A 2 38.85 -62.58 9.68
N GLY A 3 38.41 -61.41 10.16
CA GLY A 3 37.04 -61.14 10.57
C GLY A 3 36.29 -60.47 9.41
N ILE A 4 35.12 -61.00 9.06
CA ILE A 4 34.27 -60.55 7.96
C ILE A 4 33.33 -59.45 8.47
N LEU A 5 33.42 -58.28 7.85
CA LEU A 5 32.54 -57.13 8.03
C LEU A 5 31.18 -57.42 7.35
N ARG A 6 30.06 -57.32 8.06
CA ARG A 6 28.71 -57.28 7.47
C ARG A 6 28.19 -55.85 7.46
N THR A 7 28.07 -55.30 6.27
CA THR A 7 27.42 -54.01 5.99
C THR A 7 25.90 -54.18 6.06
N LEU A 8 25.24 -53.40 6.92
CA LEU A 8 23.79 -53.25 6.93
C LEU A 8 23.44 -51.99 6.13
N VAL A 9 22.79 -52.14 4.98
CA VAL A 9 22.27 -51.02 4.18
C VAL A 9 20.85 -50.73 4.68
N ILE A 10 20.65 -49.58 5.30
CA ILE A 10 19.32 -49.05 5.63
C ILE A 10 18.87 -48.21 4.43
N THR A 11 17.90 -48.70 3.67
CA THR A 11 17.19 -47.94 2.63
C THR A 11 16.18 -47.01 3.28
N GLY A 12 16.52 -45.72 3.38
CA GLY A 12 15.57 -44.67 3.76
C GLY A 12 14.67 -44.31 2.58
N LEU A 13 13.37 -44.61 2.70
CA LEU A 13 12.33 -44.17 1.79
C LEU A 13 12.07 -42.66 2.03
N PHE A 14 12.61 -41.79 1.18
CA PHE A 14 12.22 -40.38 1.17
C PHE A 14 10.81 -40.27 0.59
N TRP A 15 9.83 -39.96 1.44
CA TRP A 15 8.53 -39.46 0.99
C TRP A 15 8.72 -38.02 0.51
N THR A 16 8.73 -37.82 -0.80
CA THR A 16 8.50 -36.50 -1.39
C THR A 16 7.06 -36.10 -1.09
N VAL A 17 6.87 -35.25 -0.08
CA VAL A 17 5.62 -34.51 0.08
C VAL A 17 5.53 -33.57 -1.11
N THR A 18 4.81 -33.96 -2.15
CA THR A 18 4.38 -33.06 -3.22
C THR A 18 3.40 -32.08 -2.60
N GLY A 19 3.89 -30.94 -2.14
CA GLY A 19 3.06 -29.80 -1.80
C GLY A 19 2.28 -29.39 -3.05
N PHE A 20 0.96 -29.53 -3.03
CA PHE A 20 0.11 -28.91 -4.02
C PHE A 20 0.28 -27.39 -3.86
N ALA A 21 0.91 -26.73 -4.83
CA ALA A 21 0.93 -25.27 -4.90
C ALA A 21 -0.52 -24.79 -4.93
N ALA A 22 -0.88 -23.84 -4.06
CA ALA A 22 -2.18 -23.21 -4.10
C ALA A 22 -2.41 -22.60 -5.51
N PRO A 23 -3.63 -22.68 -6.06
CA PRO A 23 -3.93 -22.08 -7.35
C PRO A 23 -3.65 -20.58 -7.31
N ALA A 24 -3.10 -20.04 -8.40
CA ALA A 24 -2.81 -18.62 -8.52
C ALA A 24 -4.09 -17.77 -8.34
N LEU A 25 -3.95 -16.63 -7.65
CA LEU A 25 -5.08 -15.72 -7.39
C LEU A 25 -5.70 -15.15 -8.67
N PHE A 26 -4.87 -14.95 -9.71
CA PHE A 26 -5.27 -14.44 -11.01
C PHE A 26 -4.77 -15.36 -12.12
N ASP A 27 -5.61 -15.56 -13.13
CA ASP A 27 -5.16 -16.05 -14.44
C ASP A 27 -4.62 -14.85 -15.22
N MET A 28 -3.29 -14.68 -15.23
CA MET A 28 -2.67 -13.54 -15.90
C MET A 28 -2.76 -13.60 -17.43
N THR A 29 -3.00 -14.78 -18.02
CA THR A 29 -3.29 -14.90 -19.44
C THR A 29 -4.66 -14.31 -19.75
N GLU A 30 -5.69 -14.65 -18.97
CA GLU A 30 -7.04 -14.07 -19.11
C GLU A 30 -7.02 -12.56 -18.83
N ILE A 31 -6.35 -12.12 -17.77
CA ILE A 31 -6.25 -10.70 -17.40
C ILE A 31 -5.66 -9.86 -18.54
N ARG A 32 -4.66 -10.39 -19.26
CA ARG A 32 -3.95 -9.71 -20.36
C ARG A 32 -4.62 -9.87 -21.72
N ASP A 33 -5.59 -10.76 -21.86
CA ASP A 33 -6.31 -10.97 -23.12
C ASP A 33 -7.34 -9.85 -23.36
N ALA A 34 -7.06 -8.98 -24.33
CA ALA A 34 -7.96 -7.89 -24.71
C ALA A 34 -9.27 -8.39 -25.33
N SER A 35 -9.29 -9.57 -25.97
CA SER A 35 -10.49 -10.11 -26.64
C SER A 35 -11.62 -10.45 -25.66
N THR A 36 -11.29 -10.62 -24.38
CA THR A 36 -12.25 -10.93 -23.32
C THR A 36 -12.84 -9.68 -22.64
N LEU A 37 -12.40 -8.47 -23.02
CA LEU A 37 -12.86 -7.22 -22.39
C LEU A 37 -14.35 -6.96 -22.58
N LYS A 38 -14.98 -7.50 -23.64
CA LYS A 38 -16.42 -7.31 -23.94
C LYS A 38 -16.83 -5.84 -23.74
N GLU A 39 -16.11 -4.95 -24.42
CA GLU A 39 -16.24 -3.52 -24.24
C GLU A 39 -17.66 -3.04 -24.57
N ASP A 40 -18.14 -2.12 -23.74
CA ASP A 40 -19.39 -1.39 -23.97
C ASP A 40 -19.06 0.11 -23.96
N VAL A 41 -18.82 0.66 -25.16
CA VAL A 41 -18.34 2.03 -25.37
C VAL A 41 -19.49 3.01 -25.13
N GLN A 42 -19.35 3.83 -24.08
CA GLN A 42 -20.33 4.85 -23.70
C GLN A 42 -20.04 6.16 -24.42
N GLN A 43 -18.76 6.50 -24.58
CA GLN A 43 -18.27 7.64 -25.35
C GLN A 43 -17.00 7.20 -26.06
N ASP A 44 -17.03 7.21 -27.38
CA ASP A 44 -15.84 6.90 -28.17
C ASP A 44 -14.87 8.07 -28.18
N TRP A 45 -13.67 7.88 -28.74
CA TRP A 45 -12.63 8.89 -28.82
C TRP A 45 -13.13 10.20 -29.42
N HIS A 46 -13.04 11.26 -28.63
CA HIS A 46 -13.39 12.62 -29.04
C HIS A 46 -12.42 13.62 -28.42
N THR A 47 -12.28 14.79 -29.05
CA THR A 47 -11.44 15.87 -28.55
C THR A 47 -12.15 16.62 -27.44
N VAL A 48 -11.43 16.92 -26.36
CA VAL A 48 -11.90 17.70 -25.22
C VAL A 48 -10.98 18.90 -25.04
N SER A 49 -11.57 20.10 -25.07
CA SER A 49 -10.88 21.36 -24.77
C SER A 49 -10.79 21.59 -23.26
N GLY A 50 -9.73 22.26 -22.80
CA GLY A 50 -9.51 22.51 -21.38
C GLY A 50 -8.18 23.21 -21.12
N LYS A 51 -7.49 22.84 -20.03
CA LYS A 51 -6.12 23.32 -19.74
C LYS A 51 -5.14 23.02 -20.87
N MET A 52 -5.36 21.89 -21.54
CA MET A 52 -4.74 21.49 -22.79
C MET A 52 -5.79 20.70 -23.59
N GLU A 53 -5.60 20.58 -24.89
CA GLU A 53 -6.44 19.71 -25.71
C GLU A 53 -6.07 18.24 -25.46
N THR A 54 -7.09 17.40 -25.29
CA THR A 54 -6.94 15.95 -25.10
C THR A 54 -7.89 15.18 -25.97
N ARG A 55 -7.67 13.87 -26.10
CA ARG A 55 -8.68 12.92 -26.58
C ARG A 55 -9.10 12.02 -25.43
N GLN A 56 -10.40 11.77 -25.31
CA GLN A 56 -10.97 10.95 -24.24
C GLN A 56 -11.88 9.86 -24.78
N LYS A 57 -11.87 8.69 -24.15
CA LYS A 57 -12.81 7.57 -24.37
C LYS A 57 -13.32 7.05 -23.03
N VAL A 58 -14.60 6.69 -22.98
CA VAL A 58 -15.23 6.05 -21.81
C VAL A 58 -15.93 4.78 -22.25
N MET A 59 -15.64 3.68 -21.56
CA MET A 59 -16.25 2.38 -21.81
C MET A 59 -16.43 1.61 -20.51
N THR A 60 -17.31 0.62 -20.54
CA THR A 60 -17.38 -0.41 -19.50
C THR A 60 -16.74 -1.69 -19.99
N ILE A 61 -15.87 -2.30 -19.20
CA ILE A 61 -15.17 -3.55 -19.54
C ILE A 61 -15.56 -4.68 -18.58
N SER A 62 -15.51 -5.92 -19.08
CA SER A 62 -15.54 -7.14 -18.28
C SER A 62 -14.19 -7.36 -17.61
N VAL A 63 -14.23 -7.48 -16.30
CA VAL A 63 -13.09 -7.86 -15.46
C VAL A 63 -12.93 -9.38 -15.42
N GLY A 64 -14.03 -10.11 -15.58
CA GLY A 64 -14.13 -11.56 -15.47
C GLY A 64 -15.36 -11.97 -14.68
N GLN A 65 -15.66 -13.26 -14.64
CA GLN A 65 -16.83 -13.77 -13.90
C GLN A 65 -16.51 -13.96 -12.41
N LEU A 66 -17.32 -13.42 -11.50
CA LEU A 66 -17.16 -13.65 -10.06
C LEU A 66 -17.47 -15.09 -9.66
N TRP A 67 -18.48 -15.66 -10.32
CA TRP A 67 -18.86 -17.06 -10.33
C TRP A 67 -19.56 -17.34 -11.66
N PRO A 68 -19.77 -18.61 -12.04
CA PRO A 68 -20.36 -18.95 -13.34
C PRO A 68 -21.65 -18.16 -13.60
N GLY A 69 -21.66 -17.39 -14.70
CA GLY A 69 -22.79 -16.57 -15.13
C GLY A 69 -22.88 -15.16 -14.54
N GLN A 70 -22.05 -14.79 -13.55
CA GLN A 70 -22.02 -13.45 -12.97
C GLN A 70 -20.80 -12.67 -13.48
N ASP A 71 -20.97 -11.93 -14.58
CA ASP A 71 -19.95 -11.00 -15.09
C ASP A 71 -19.75 -9.84 -14.11
N TYR A 72 -18.50 -9.47 -13.85
CA TYR A 72 -18.15 -8.27 -13.09
C TYR A 72 -17.56 -7.25 -14.04
N ARG A 73 -18.15 -6.06 -14.04
CA ARG A 73 -17.86 -5.01 -15.01
C ARG A 73 -17.53 -3.71 -14.32
N VAL A 74 -16.60 -2.95 -14.88
CA VAL A 74 -16.19 -1.64 -14.36
C VAL A 74 -16.04 -0.62 -15.49
N PRO A 75 -16.34 0.66 -15.23
CA PRO A 75 -16.01 1.73 -16.16
C PRO A 75 -14.50 1.97 -16.22
N VAL A 76 -14.03 2.34 -17.40
CA VAL A 76 -12.67 2.80 -17.68
C VAL A 76 -12.76 4.06 -18.54
N ARG A 77 -12.00 5.08 -18.14
CA ARG A 77 -11.79 6.28 -18.94
C ARG A 77 -10.32 6.34 -19.33
N LEU A 78 -10.10 6.60 -20.61
CA LEU A 78 -8.79 6.75 -21.21
C LEU A 78 -8.63 8.19 -21.66
N ILE A 79 -7.50 8.81 -21.34
CA ILE A 79 -7.19 10.20 -21.70
C ILE A 79 -5.77 10.24 -22.27
N VAL A 80 -5.63 10.81 -23.45
CA VAL A 80 -4.34 10.96 -24.15
C VAL A 80 -4.18 12.38 -24.70
N PRO A 81 -2.95 12.82 -25.03
CA PRO A 81 -2.75 14.08 -25.72
C PRO A 81 -3.52 14.14 -27.06
N ALA A 82 -3.92 15.34 -27.48
CA ALA A 82 -4.75 15.50 -28.69
C ALA A 82 -4.03 15.09 -29.99
N ASP A 83 -2.73 15.33 -30.07
CA ASP A 83 -1.93 15.25 -31.30
C ASP A 83 -0.96 14.06 -31.32
N THR A 84 -0.73 13.42 -30.18
CA THR A 84 0.28 12.35 -30.02
C THR A 84 -0.27 11.16 -29.24
N LYS A 85 0.34 9.99 -29.45
CA LYS A 85 0.07 8.81 -28.62
C LYS A 85 0.64 9.01 -27.23
N ALA A 86 -0.02 8.45 -26.23
CA ALA A 86 0.52 8.43 -24.89
C ALA A 86 1.44 7.21 -24.71
N LYS A 87 2.65 7.41 -24.19
CA LYS A 87 3.61 6.34 -23.92
C LYS A 87 3.59 5.97 -22.44
N GLY A 88 2.93 4.87 -22.12
CA GLY A 88 2.59 4.54 -20.73
C GLY A 88 1.56 5.50 -20.13
N PHE A 89 1.21 5.30 -18.86
CA PHE A 89 0.16 6.08 -18.20
C PHE A 89 0.17 6.00 -16.67
N TRP A 90 -0.46 6.99 -16.05
CA TRP A 90 -0.85 6.93 -14.64
C TRP A 90 -2.29 6.41 -14.50
N LEU A 91 -2.48 5.41 -13.65
CA LEU A 91 -3.75 4.77 -13.35
C LEU A 91 -4.18 5.00 -11.89
N THR A 92 -5.44 5.36 -11.68
CA THR A 92 -6.03 5.37 -10.34
C THR A 92 -7.48 4.87 -10.33
N GLY A 93 -7.83 4.14 -9.27
CA GLY A 93 -9.19 3.67 -8.98
C GLY A 93 -10.05 4.64 -8.16
N GLY A 94 -9.50 5.82 -7.81
CA GLY A 94 -10.09 6.76 -6.87
C GLY A 94 -11.36 7.48 -7.34
N HIS A 95 -11.89 7.15 -8.51
CA HIS A 95 -13.01 7.86 -9.13
C HIS A 95 -14.35 7.29 -8.66
N GLN A 96 -15.39 8.14 -8.70
CA GLN A 96 -16.78 7.75 -8.49
C GLN A 96 -17.45 7.49 -9.84
N LEU A 97 -18.47 6.62 -9.87
CA LEU A 97 -19.19 6.27 -11.10
C LEU A 97 -19.70 7.51 -11.85
N LYS A 98 -20.25 8.49 -11.12
CA LYS A 98 -20.71 9.76 -11.70
C LYS A 98 -19.59 10.54 -12.42
N GLY A 99 -18.34 10.36 -11.99
CA GLY A 99 -17.19 10.97 -12.65
C GLY A 99 -16.90 10.45 -14.06
N PHE A 100 -17.59 9.39 -14.49
CA PHE A 100 -17.53 8.85 -15.85
C PHE A 100 -18.60 9.44 -16.78
N GLU A 101 -19.50 10.27 -16.26
CA GLU A 101 -20.48 11.04 -17.05
C GLU A 101 -19.81 12.30 -17.63
N GLY A 102 -19.88 12.52 -18.94
CA GLY A 102 -19.27 13.68 -19.61
C GLY A 102 -17.73 13.65 -19.60
N ASP A 103 -17.08 14.77 -19.89
CA ASP A 103 -15.62 14.82 -20.06
C ASP A 103 -14.88 15.02 -18.73
N ALA A 104 -13.65 14.49 -18.62
CA ALA A 104 -12.80 14.72 -17.45
C ALA A 104 -12.14 16.10 -17.54
N ALA A 105 -12.27 16.88 -16.47
CA ALA A 105 -11.44 18.05 -16.23
C ALA A 105 -10.09 17.64 -15.63
N LEU A 106 -8.99 18.11 -16.21
CA LEU A 106 -7.64 17.77 -15.77
C LEU A 106 -7.24 18.56 -14.51
N ASN A 107 -6.70 17.87 -13.52
CA ASN A 107 -5.93 18.50 -12.46
C ASN A 107 -4.52 18.91 -12.96
N ARG A 108 -3.74 19.58 -12.12
CA ARG A 108 -2.41 20.08 -12.50
C ARG A 108 -1.44 18.95 -12.87
N LEU A 109 -1.39 17.89 -12.07
CA LEU A 109 -0.49 16.75 -12.30
C LEU A 109 -0.87 15.98 -13.56
N GLU A 110 -2.17 15.79 -13.82
CA GLU A 110 -2.63 15.13 -15.04
C GLU A 110 -2.22 15.91 -16.29
N ALA A 111 -2.34 17.24 -16.28
CA ALA A 111 -1.87 18.09 -17.37
C ALA A 111 -0.35 17.99 -17.56
N GLU A 112 0.43 18.07 -16.47
CA GLU A 112 1.90 17.94 -16.51
C GLU A 112 2.34 16.59 -17.10
N LEU A 113 1.64 15.50 -16.77
CA LEU A 113 1.89 14.17 -17.33
C LEU A 113 1.53 14.09 -18.81
N LEU A 114 0.35 14.59 -19.20
CA LEU A 114 -0.13 14.60 -20.58
C LEU A 114 0.76 15.45 -21.50
N GLU A 115 1.20 16.63 -21.05
CA GLU A 115 2.16 17.48 -21.77
C GLU A 115 3.49 16.75 -22.05
N GLY A 116 3.89 15.86 -21.13
CA GLY A 116 5.06 15.00 -21.31
C GLY A 116 4.79 13.71 -22.12
N GLY A 117 3.60 13.55 -22.69
CA GLY A 117 3.23 12.38 -23.48
C GLY A 117 2.80 11.15 -22.67
N VAL A 118 2.44 11.32 -21.39
CA VAL A 118 1.98 10.23 -20.51
C VAL A 118 0.46 10.23 -20.44
N GLY A 119 -0.16 9.06 -20.63
CA GLY A 119 -1.62 8.94 -20.60
C GLY A 119 -2.18 8.95 -19.20
N ILE A 120 -3.50 9.14 -19.09
CA ILE A 120 -4.22 9.01 -17.82
C ILE A 120 -5.31 7.96 -17.99
N VAL A 121 -5.40 7.04 -17.03
CA VAL A 121 -6.43 6.02 -16.98
C VAL A 121 -7.17 6.12 -15.65
N HIS A 122 -8.49 6.26 -15.73
CA HIS A 122 -9.36 6.23 -14.56
C HIS A 122 -10.19 4.96 -14.56
N THR A 123 -10.36 4.36 -13.39
CA THR A 123 -11.37 3.31 -13.15
C THR A 123 -11.94 3.47 -11.74
N ILE A 124 -12.74 2.51 -11.28
CA ILE A 124 -13.30 2.50 -9.93
C ILE A 124 -12.73 1.35 -9.11
N VAL A 125 -12.29 1.68 -7.91
CA VAL A 125 -12.01 0.74 -6.82
C VAL A 125 -12.90 1.15 -5.66
N GLN A 126 -14.13 0.65 -5.69
CA GLN A 126 -15.20 1.03 -4.77
C GLN A 126 -16.03 -0.15 -4.31
N GLU A 127 -16.54 -0.03 -3.08
CA GLU A 127 -17.52 -0.97 -2.54
C GLU A 127 -18.72 -1.07 -3.48
N PRO A 128 -19.16 -2.27 -3.91
CA PRO A 128 -20.29 -2.43 -4.81
C PRO A 128 -21.53 -1.61 -4.41
N GLY A 129 -21.80 -1.49 -3.11
CA GLY A 129 -22.91 -0.69 -2.60
C GLY A 129 -22.84 0.81 -2.89
N SER A 130 -21.66 1.41 -3.05
CA SER A 130 -21.53 2.87 -3.30
C SER A 130 -21.88 3.28 -4.72
N TRP A 131 -22.02 2.32 -5.63
CA TRP A 131 -22.38 2.56 -7.03
C TRP A 131 -23.55 1.68 -7.49
N GLY A 132 -24.46 1.36 -6.55
CA GLY A 132 -25.76 0.73 -6.84
C GLY A 132 -25.76 -0.79 -6.84
N GLN A 133 -24.62 -1.45 -6.59
CA GLN A 133 -24.49 -2.92 -6.62
C GLN A 133 -24.41 -3.55 -5.23
N LYS A 134 -25.21 -3.07 -4.27
CA LYS A 134 -25.22 -3.58 -2.88
C LYS A 134 -25.53 -5.07 -2.81
N THR A 135 -26.48 -5.55 -3.62
CA THR A 135 -26.85 -6.98 -3.67
C THR A 135 -25.66 -7.84 -4.08
N LEU A 136 -24.93 -7.44 -5.13
CA LEU A 136 -23.72 -8.14 -5.57
C LEU A 136 -22.68 -8.18 -4.44
N GLY A 137 -22.40 -7.03 -3.80
CA GLY A 137 -21.45 -6.98 -2.68
C GLY A 137 -21.83 -7.89 -1.51
N ASN A 138 -23.11 -7.97 -1.16
CA ASN A 138 -23.59 -8.88 -0.12
C ASN A 138 -23.44 -10.35 -0.51
N GLU A 139 -23.73 -10.70 -1.77
CA GLU A 139 -23.57 -12.06 -2.26
C GLU A 139 -22.11 -12.49 -2.31
N MET A 140 -21.22 -11.61 -2.78
CA MET A 140 -19.77 -11.80 -2.74
C MET A 140 -19.29 -12.08 -1.32
N TYR A 141 -19.66 -11.24 -0.36
CA TYR A 141 -19.28 -11.41 1.04
C TYR A 141 -19.82 -12.72 1.63
N SER A 142 -21.09 -13.05 1.37
CA SER A 142 -21.71 -14.30 1.84
C SER A 142 -21.01 -15.53 1.28
N ARG A 143 -20.68 -15.53 -0.02
CA ARG A 143 -19.92 -16.61 -0.66
C ARG A 143 -18.51 -16.72 -0.08
N PHE A 144 -17.82 -15.59 0.06
CA PHE A 144 -16.49 -15.55 0.67
C PHE A 144 -16.51 -16.14 2.08
N LEU A 145 -17.39 -15.71 2.98
CA LEU A 145 -17.41 -16.27 4.33
C LEU A 145 -17.75 -17.77 4.35
N LYS A 146 -18.61 -18.22 3.44
CA LYS A 146 -18.99 -19.63 3.34
C LYS A 146 -17.89 -20.52 2.78
N THR A 147 -16.94 -20.00 2.01
CA THR A 147 -15.91 -20.84 1.35
C THR A 147 -14.49 -20.46 1.70
N LEU A 148 -14.28 -19.29 2.29
CA LEU A 148 -13.01 -18.60 2.45
C LEU A 148 -12.21 -18.46 1.14
N ASN A 149 -12.88 -18.55 -0.01
CA ASN A 149 -12.22 -18.45 -1.31
C ASN A 149 -11.99 -16.97 -1.68
N PRO A 150 -10.73 -16.52 -1.82
CA PRO A 150 -10.39 -15.12 -2.08
C PRO A 150 -10.97 -14.61 -3.41
N ARG A 151 -11.31 -15.49 -4.36
CA ARG A 151 -11.99 -15.14 -5.63
C ARG A 151 -13.31 -14.41 -5.41
N TYR A 152 -14.03 -14.70 -4.32
CA TYR A 152 -15.30 -14.06 -3.97
C TYR A 152 -15.12 -12.79 -3.14
N SER A 153 -13.90 -12.46 -2.74
CA SER A 153 -13.61 -11.18 -2.08
C SER A 153 -13.35 -10.11 -3.12
N ILE A 154 -14.13 -9.03 -3.06
CA ILE A 154 -13.90 -7.87 -3.93
C ILE A 154 -12.52 -7.26 -3.67
N GLN A 155 -12.03 -7.34 -2.44
CA GLN A 155 -10.78 -6.75 -2.04
C GLN A 155 -9.55 -7.57 -2.47
N TYR A 156 -9.64 -8.91 -2.39
CA TYR A 156 -8.54 -9.77 -2.82
C TYR A 156 -8.47 -9.89 -4.34
N TRP A 157 -9.63 -10.04 -4.99
CA TRP A 157 -9.67 -10.33 -6.42
C TRP A 157 -10.23 -9.18 -7.25
N GLY A 158 -11.44 -8.71 -6.94
CA GLY A 158 -12.18 -7.80 -7.83
C GLY A 158 -11.50 -6.48 -8.12
N TRP A 159 -11.15 -5.71 -7.09
CA TRP A 159 -10.53 -4.40 -7.25
C TRP A 159 -9.13 -4.47 -7.89
N PRO A 160 -8.21 -5.38 -7.49
CA PRO A 160 -6.93 -5.50 -8.19
C PRO A 160 -7.10 -5.94 -9.66
N ALA A 161 -8.00 -6.89 -9.94
CA ALA A 161 -8.30 -7.31 -11.30
C ALA A 161 -8.84 -6.15 -12.15
N SER A 162 -9.70 -5.29 -11.60
CA SER A 162 -10.18 -4.09 -12.29
C SER A 162 -9.03 -3.19 -12.75
N LEU A 163 -8.01 -2.99 -11.93
CA LEU A 163 -6.83 -2.19 -12.29
C LEU A 163 -6.03 -2.87 -13.42
N MET A 164 -5.73 -4.16 -13.29
CA MET A 164 -4.96 -4.90 -14.30
C MET A 164 -5.72 -5.00 -15.63
N ARG A 165 -7.05 -5.07 -15.60
CA ARG A 165 -7.91 -5.07 -16.80
C ARG A 165 -8.01 -3.68 -17.43
N ALA A 166 -8.00 -2.61 -16.64
CA ALA A 166 -7.91 -1.26 -17.17
C ALA A 166 -6.58 -1.03 -17.92
N ILE A 167 -5.47 -1.64 -17.46
CA ILE A 167 -4.19 -1.64 -18.20
C ILE A 167 -4.33 -2.35 -19.55
N THR A 168 -4.96 -3.53 -19.55
CA THR A 168 -5.22 -4.28 -20.79
C THR A 168 -6.08 -3.46 -21.76
N ALA A 169 -7.11 -2.79 -21.27
CA ALA A 169 -7.99 -1.97 -22.09
C ALA A 169 -7.28 -0.74 -22.68
N ALA A 170 -6.41 -0.08 -21.89
CA ALA A 170 -5.61 1.04 -22.40
C ALA A 170 -4.65 0.59 -23.52
N TYR A 171 -3.97 -0.55 -23.35
CA TYR A 171 -3.04 -1.04 -24.36
C TYR A 171 -3.69 -1.73 -25.57
N ALA A 172 -4.98 -2.08 -25.50
CA ALA A 172 -5.76 -2.49 -26.67
C ALA A 172 -6.01 -1.32 -27.64
N GLU A 173 -5.99 -0.07 -27.15
CA GLU A 173 -6.15 1.15 -27.93
C GLU A 173 -4.84 1.58 -28.60
N GLU A 174 -4.26 0.72 -29.45
CA GLU A 174 -2.91 0.89 -30.04
C GLU A 174 -2.73 2.18 -30.85
N VAL A 175 -3.82 2.78 -31.35
CA VAL A 175 -3.80 4.06 -32.07
C VAL A 175 -3.56 5.24 -31.11
N HIS A 176 -3.87 5.07 -29.82
CA HIS A 176 -3.83 6.12 -28.79
C HIS A 176 -2.75 5.88 -27.74
N PHE A 177 -2.41 4.63 -27.44
CA PHE A 177 -1.39 4.24 -26.48
C PHE A 177 -0.23 3.49 -27.14
N GLU A 178 0.97 3.81 -26.68
CA GLU A 178 2.18 3.00 -26.86
C GLU A 178 2.54 2.35 -25.52
N MET A 179 3.06 1.12 -25.59
CA MET A 179 3.62 0.43 -24.43
C MET A 179 4.68 1.31 -23.74
N GLY A 180 4.61 1.38 -22.41
CA GLY A 180 5.47 2.23 -21.62
C GLY A 180 5.36 1.92 -20.14
N LYS A 181 5.83 2.83 -19.30
CA LYS A 181 5.73 2.70 -17.84
C LYS A 181 4.27 2.81 -17.39
N VAL A 182 3.88 2.05 -16.37
CA VAL A 182 2.57 2.19 -15.71
C VAL A 182 2.78 2.49 -14.24
N ALA A 183 2.27 3.63 -13.81
CA ALA A 183 2.26 4.00 -12.40
C ALA A 183 0.83 3.92 -11.86
N VAL A 184 0.69 3.44 -10.63
CA VAL A 184 -0.60 3.36 -9.93
C VAL A 184 -0.55 4.16 -8.63
N SER A 185 -1.66 4.81 -8.26
CA SER A 185 -1.72 5.45 -6.95
C SER A 185 -3.10 5.55 -6.34
N GLY A 186 -3.14 5.70 -5.02
CA GLY A 186 -4.35 6.00 -4.29
C GLY A 186 -4.22 5.79 -2.78
N GLY A 187 -5.29 6.11 -2.08
CA GLY A 187 -5.39 5.94 -0.63
C GLY A 187 -6.39 4.86 -0.21
N SER A 188 -6.21 4.25 0.96
CA SER A 188 -7.13 3.24 1.51
C SER A 188 -7.22 2.01 0.60
N LYS A 189 -8.42 1.53 0.27
CA LYS A 189 -8.64 0.51 -0.77
C LYS A 189 -8.02 0.87 -2.13
N ASN A 190 -7.92 2.15 -2.48
CA ASN A 190 -7.27 2.61 -3.70
C ASN A 190 -5.73 2.62 -3.59
N GLY A 191 -5.16 2.45 -2.40
CA GLY A 191 -3.73 2.17 -2.21
C GLY A 191 -3.45 0.67 -2.06
N ALA A 192 -4.35 -0.06 -1.40
CA ALA A 192 -4.25 -1.50 -1.20
C ALA A 192 -4.41 -2.30 -2.51
N SER A 193 -5.43 -1.98 -3.32
CA SER A 193 -5.69 -2.72 -4.55
C SER A 193 -4.55 -2.59 -5.57
N PRO A 194 -3.92 -1.41 -5.74
CA PRO A 194 -2.69 -1.32 -6.50
C PRO A 194 -1.51 -2.14 -5.97
N SER A 195 -1.37 -2.33 -4.65
CA SER A 195 -0.31 -3.20 -4.12
C SER A 195 -0.48 -4.63 -4.58
N VAL A 196 -1.71 -5.16 -4.52
CA VAL A 196 -2.03 -6.48 -5.07
C VAL A 196 -1.76 -6.51 -6.57
N ALA A 197 -2.28 -5.55 -7.34
CA ALA A 197 -2.06 -5.52 -8.78
C ALA A 197 -0.56 -5.45 -9.15
N LEU A 198 0.23 -4.66 -8.43
CA LEU A 198 1.68 -4.53 -8.62
C LEU A 198 2.42 -5.86 -8.40
N ILE A 199 2.02 -6.64 -7.39
CA ILE A 199 2.63 -7.95 -7.09
C ILE A 199 2.41 -8.91 -8.27
N HIS A 200 1.20 -8.93 -8.83
CA HIS A 200 0.83 -9.92 -9.85
C HIS A 200 1.06 -9.47 -11.30
N ASP A 201 1.15 -8.17 -11.58
CA ASP A 201 1.31 -7.64 -12.94
C ASP A 201 2.56 -6.80 -13.12
N GLU A 202 3.55 -7.38 -13.81
CA GLU A 202 4.84 -6.75 -14.09
C GLU A 202 4.74 -5.48 -14.95
N ARG A 203 3.60 -5.26 -15.62
CA ARG A 203 3.35 -4.02 -16.39
C ARG A 203 3.38 -2.79 -15.47
N ILE A 204 3.06 -2.96 -14.18
CA ILE A 204 3.08 -1.89 -13.19
C ILE A 204 4.50 -1.69 -12.66
N THR A 205 5.02 -0.48 -12.88
CA THR A 205 6.41 -0.11 -12.64
C THR A 205 6.57 0.93 -11.52
N ALA A 206 5.48 1.50 -11.00
CA ALA A 206 5.52 2.37 -9.82
C ALA A 206 4.22 2.34 -9.02
N GLN A 207 4.32 2.55 -7.70
CA GLN A 207 3.18 2.73 -6.82
C GLN A 207 3.42 3.84 -5.79
N HIS A 208 2.43 4.73 -5.64
CA HIS A 208 2.27 5.56 -4.44
C HIS A 208 0.99 5.14 -3.68
N GLY A 209 1.12 4.79 -2.40
CA GLY A 209 -0.02 4.33 -1.58
C GLY A 209 -0.14 5.09 -0.27
N THR A 210 -1.31 5.63 0.04
CA THR A 210 -1.57 6.26 1.36
C THR A 210 -2.57 5.47 2.17
N VAL A 211 -2.39 5.42 3.50
CA VAL A 211 -3.30 4.73 4.44
C VAL A 211 -3.76 3.34 3.94
N SER A 212 -2.84 2.59 3.33
CA SER A 212 -3.05 1.22 2.83
C SER A 212 -2.13 0.22 3.54
N PRO A 213 -2.59 -1.01 3.80
CA PRO A 213 -1.81 -2.00 4.54
C PRO A 213 -0.64 -2.53 3.70
N LEU A 214 0.54 -2.68 4.33
CA LEU A 214 1.80 -3.04 3.63
C LEU A 214 2.44 -4.32 4.17
N TRP A 215 2.30 -4.54 5.48
CA TRP A 215 3.02 -5.56 6.22
C TRP A 215 2.10 -6.68 6.66
N GLU A 216 2.63 -7.87 6.80
CA GLU A 216 1.97 -9.07 7.31
C GLU A 216 2.19 -9.24 8.81
N SER A 217 1.71 -8.27 9.61
CA SER A 217 1.81 -8.40 11.06
C SER A 217 1.04 -9.61 11.62
N PRO A 218 1.38 -10.12 12.82
CA PRO A 218 0.74 -11.30 13.39
C PRO A 218 -0.80 -11.21 13.46
N LEU A 219 -1.35 -10.02 13.73
CA LEU A 219 -2.80 -9.81 13.69
C LEU A 219 -3.38 -10.06 12.30
N ARG A 220 -2.70 -9.58 11.26
CA ARG A 220 -3.15 -9.79 9.88
C ARG A 220 -3.06 -11.23 9.44
N LEU A 221 -2.03 -11.94 9.91
CA LEU A 221 -1.88 -13.38 9.71
C LEU A 221 -2.85 -14.22 10.56
N CYS A 222 -3.79 -13.57 11.26
CA CYS A 222 -4.74 -14.21 12.14
C CYS A 222 -4.09 -15.02 13.28
N ASP A 223 -2.86 -14.72 13.70
CA ASP A 223 -2.20 -15.44 14.81
C ASP A 223 -3.08 -15.43 16.07
N SER A 224 -3.49 -16.62 16.50
CA SER A 224 -4.40 -16.80 17.63
C SER A 224 -3.91 -16.15 18.92
N LYS A 225 -2.59 -16.18 19.18
CA LYS A 225 -2.00 -15.58 20.37
C LYS A 225 -2.07 -14.05 20.31
N ALA A 226 -1.73 -13.43 19.18
CA ALA A 226 -1.84 -11.99 18.96
C ALA A 226 -3.28 -11.52 19.11
N TRP A 227 -4.23 -12.24 18.51
CA TRP A 227 -5.65 -11.92 18.64
C TRP A 227 -6.18 -12.09 20.07
N ASN A 228 -5.75 -13.12 20.80
CA ASN A 228 -6.09 -13.29 22.22
C ASN A 228 -5.57 -12.11 23.05
N ARG A 229 -4.28 -11.75 22.89
CA ARG A 229 -3.70 -10.59 23.57
C ARG A 229 -4.44 -9.29 23.27
N LEU A 230 -4.80 -9.06 22.00
CA LEU A 230 -5.56 -7.88 21.59
C LEU A 230 -6.95 -7.85 22.24
N ARG A 231 -7.66 -8.98 22.25
CA ARG A 231 -8.98 -9.10 22.88
C ARG A 231 -8.90 -8.85 24.39
N ASP A 232 -7.92 -9.43 25.07
CA ASP A 232 -7.71 -9.24 26.50
C ASP A 232 -7.40 -7.78 26.83
N TYR A 233 -6.51 -7.14 26.05
CA TYR A 233 -6.20 -5.73 26.20
C TYR A 233 -7.44 -4.85 26.01
N ASN A 234 -8.18 -5.04 24.92
CA ASN A 234 -9.40 -4.27 24.64
C ASN A 234 -10.46 -4.48 25.74
N LYS A 235 -10.62 -5.70 26.26
CA LYS A 235 -11.51 -6.01 27.38
C LYS A 235 -11.11 -5.28 28.66
N GLN A 236 -9.82 -5.30 29.00
CA GLN A 236 -9.29 -4.59 30.17
C GLN A 236 -9.46 -3.07 30.03
N ALA A 237 -9.30 -2.54 28.82
CA ALA A 237 -9.52 -1.13 28.49
C ALA A 237 -11.01 -0.73 28.38
N GLY A 238 -11.96 -1.65 28.65
CA GLY A 238 -13.39 -1.38 28.60
C GLY A 238 -13.96 -1.20 27.18
N VAL A 239 -13.24 -1.61 26.15
CA VAL A 239 -13.65 -1.52 24.75
C VAL A 239 -14.72 -2.57 24.46
N LYS A 240 -15.95 -2.12 24.19
CA LYS A 240 -17.09 -3.02 23.90
C LYS A 240 -17.20 -3.42 22.42
N ARG A 241 -16.79 -2.53 21.52
CA ARG A 241 -16.90 -2.70 20.07
C ARG A 241 -15.67 -2.08 19.41
N PRO A 242 -14.59 -2.84 19.16
CA PRO A 242 -13.44 -2.31 18.45
C PRO A 242 -13.84 -1.92 17.02
N HIS A 243 -13.05 -1.04 16.41
CA HIS A 243 -13.28 -0.63 15.03
C HIS A 243 -13.17 -1.83 14.06
N ARG A 244 -14.11 -1.97 13.12
CA ARG A 244 -14.25 -3.15 12.25
C ARG A 244 -13.08 -3.46 11.31
N PHE A 245 -12.09 -2.58 11.21
CA PHE A 245 -10.87 -2.78 10.41
C PHE A 245 -9.64 -3.14 11.24
N LEU A 246 -9.70 -2.92 12.57
CA LEU A 246 -8.56 -3.18 13.44
C LEU A 246 -8.33 -4.68 13.57
N GLY A 247 -7.14 -5.13 13.16
CA GLY A 247 -6.75 -6.53 13.12
C GLY A 247 -7.13 -7.27 11.84
N GLY A 248 -7.89 -6.67 10.92
CA GLY A 248 -8.27 -7.35 9.68
C GLY A 248 -7.05 -7.67 8.81
N THR A 249 -7.03 -8.87 8.22
CA THR A 249 -5.93 -9.36 7.37
C THR A 249 -5.54 -8.34 6.31
N TYR A 250 -6.44 -8.09 5.38
CA TYR A 250 -6.23 -7.11 4.32
C TYR A 250 -7.60 -6.49 4.06
N GLY A 251 -8.04 -5.59 4.94
CA GLY A 251 -9.41 -5.07 4.93
C GLY A 251 -10.17 -5.16 6.25
N PRO A 252 -11.52 -5.17 6.22
CA PRO A 252 -12.33 -5.33 7.41
C PRO A 252 -12.14 -6.72 8.03
N VAL A 253 -12.33 -6.80 9.34
CA VAL A 253 -12.33 -8.05 10.11
C VAL A 253 -13.52 -8.90 9.70
N TYR A 254 -13.26 -10.10 9.18
CA TYR A 254 -14.29 -11.09 8.83
C TYR A 254 -14.29 -12.31 9.76
N ASN A 255 -13.34 -12.37 10.72
CA ASN A 255 -13.08 -13.55 11.55
C ASN A 255 -14.33 -14.01 12.31
N GLU A 256 -15.00 -13.10 13.04
CA GLU A 256 -16.18 -13.47 13.83
C GLU A 256 -17.35 -13.92 12.96
N ASP A 257 -17.53 -13.30 11.79
CA ASP A 257 -18.58 -13.66 10.85
C ASP A 257 -18.34 -15.07 10.27
N ALA A 258 -17.10 -15.38 9.92
CA ALA A 258 -16.70 -16.71 9.44
C ALA A 258 -16.86 -17.78 10.54
N LEU A 259 -16.45 -17.48 11.77
CA LEU A 259 -16.64 -18.38 12.92
C LEU A 259 -18.13 -18.68 13.15
N ARG A 260 -19.02 -17.68 13.04
CA ARG A 260 -20.47 -17.88 13.17
C ARG A 260 -21.08 -18.76 12.07
N LEU A 261 -20.39 -18.90 10.94
CA LEU A 261 -20.78 -19.80 9.85
C LEU A 261 -20.09 -21.17 9.93
N GLY A 262 -19.45 -21.49 11.06
CA GLY A 262 -18.84 -22.80 11.32
C GLY A 262 -17.42 -22.95 10.80
N ARG A 263 -16.76 -21.87 10.34
CA ARG A 263 -15.33 -21.90 10.04
C ARG A 263 -14.52 -21.95 11.34
N SER A 264 -13.36 -22.57 11.29
CA SER A 264 -12.41 -22.66 12.37
C SER A 264 -11.39 -21.52 12.31
N TRP A 265 -10.77 -21.21 13.44
CA TRP A 265 -9.67 -20.24 13.47
C TRP A 265 -8.46 -20.70 12.65
N ALA A 266 -8.20 -22.01 12.61
CA ALA A 266 -7.14 -22.60 11.78
C ALA A 266 -7.36 -22.35 10.28
N GLU A 267 -8.62 -22.42 9.80
CA GLU A 267 -8.94 -22.06 8.41
C GLU A 267 -8.68 -20.56 8.12
N LEU A 268 -8.88 -19.68 9.12
CA LEU A 268 -8.60 -18.24 8.98
C LEU A 268 -7.08 -17.96 8.94
N GLU A 269 -6.32 -18.60 9.82
CA GLU A 269 -4.84 -18.56 9.81
C GLU A 269 -4.29 -19.11 8.50
N GLN A 270 -4.83 -20.23 8.00
CA GLN A 270 -4.45 -20.81 6.72
C GLN A 270 -4.72 -19.83 5.56
N LEU A 271 -5.93 -19.28 5.45
CA LEU A 271 -6.25 -18.29 4.41
C LEU A 271 -5.32 -17.08 4.49
N ALA A 272 -5.10 -16.54 5.69
CA ALA A 272 -4.25 -15.36 5.86
C ALA A 272 -2.80 -15.64 5.46
N GLY A 273 -2.27 -16.83 5.78
CA GLY A 273 -0.96 -17.29 5.35
C GLY A 273 -0.86 -17.46 3.83
N GLU A 274 -1.84 -18.13 3.20
CA GLU A 274 -1.90 -18.33 1.74
C GLU A 274 -1.99 -17.00 0.98
N MET A 275 -2.68 -16.01 1.54
CA MET A 275 -2.84 -14.70 0.92
C MET A 275 -1.68 -13.74 1.18
N ALA A 276 -0.80 -14.02 2.14
CA ALA A 276 0.23 -13.06 2.56
C ALA A 276 1.13 -12.64 1.39
N ASP A 277 1.66 -13.61 0.64
CA ASP A 277 2.50 -13.38 -0.54
C ASP A 277 1.72 -12.73 -1.69
N ALA A 278 0.40 -12.90 -1.73
CA ALA A 278 -0.43 -12.34 -2.78
C ALA A 278 -0.80 -10.87 -2.56
N VAL A 279 -0.70 -10.33 -1.33
CA VAL A 279 -1.27 -9.01 -1.00
C VAL A 279 -0.33 -8.03 -0.31
N PHE A 280 0.71 -8.51 0.39
CA PHE A 280 1.58 -7.64 1.15
C PHE A 280 2.85 -7.27 0.38
N ILE A 281 3.17 -5.97 0.42
CA ILE A 281 4.39 -5.42 -0.18
C ILE A 281 5.63 -5.99 0.50
N SER A 282 5.61 -6.09 1.82
CA SER A 282 6.66 -6.73 2.64
C SER A 282 7.12 -8.09 2.14
N LYS A 283 6.18 -8.97 1.79
CA LYS A 283 6.48 -10.31 1.25
C LYS A 283 7.12 -10.30 -0.13
N ASN A 284 6.98 -9.20 -0.86
CA ASN A 284 7.39 -9.08 -2.26
C ASN A 284 8.44 -8.00 -2.48
N PHE A 285 8.88 -7.29 -1.44
CA PHE A 285 9.65 -6.05 -1.58
C PHE A 285 10.94 -6.28 -2.37
N GLN A 286 11.72 -7.30 -2.02
CA GLN A 286 12.96 -7.64 -2.72
C GLN A 286 12.74 -7.98 -4.21
N ALA A 287 11.64 -8.68 -4.53
CA ALA A 287 11.30 -9.01 -5.91
C ALA A 287 10.88 -7.76 -6.70
N LEU A 288 10.12 -6.87 -6.06
CA LEU A 288 9.70 -5.59 -6.64
C LEU A 288 10.89 -4.64 -6.85
N GLU A 289 11.81 -4.58 -5.90
CA GLU A 289 13.04 -3.80 -6.00
C GLU A 289 13.93 -4.33 -7.13
N LYS A 290 14.14 -5.66 -7.22
CA LYS A 290 14.87 -6.28 -8.33
C LYS A 290 14.21 -6.03 -9.69
N ARG A 291 12.88 -5.89 -9.73
CA ARG A 291 12.11 -5.50 -10.91
C ARG A 291 12.27 -4.01 -11.27
N GLY A 292 12.86 -3.20 -10.38
CA GLY A 292 13.00 -1.76 -10.53
C GLY A 292 11.68 -0.99 -10.30
N ALA A 293 10.77 -1.55 -9.50
CA ALA A 293 9.52 -0.88 -9.16
C ALA A 293 9.78 0.33 -8.26
N ALA A 294 9.31 1.51 -8.65
CA ALA A 294 9.41 2.71 -7.82
C ALA A 294 8.27 2.74 -6.78
N LEU A 295 8.62 2.73 -5.49
CA LEU A 295 7.66 2.57 -4.40
C LEU A 295 7.74 3.74 -3.42
N LEU A 296 6.59 4.21 -2.92
CA LEU A 296 6.53 5.13 -1.79
C LEU A 296 5.18 5.01 -1.09
N PHE A 297 5.18 4.86 0.23
CA PHE A 297 3.98 4.68 1.01
C PHE A 297 3.83 5.70 2.14
N GLU A 298 2.59 6.01 2.48
CA GLU A 298 2.24 6.94 3.56
C GLU A 298 1.19 6.32 4.48
N PRO A 299 1.58 5.33 5.30
CA PRO A 299 0.70 4.79 6.31
C PRO A 299 0.46 5.88 7.36
N GLY A 300 -0.79 6.02 7.78
CA GLY A 300 -1.11 6.93 8.87
C GLY A 300 -0.60 6.37 10.20
N THR A 301 0.09 7.20 10.99
CA THR A 301 0.62 6.77 12.29
C THR A 301 -0.46 6.36 13.27
N HIS A 302 -1.72 6.76 13.09
CA HIS A 302 -2.87 6.43 13.91
C HIS A 302 -4.04 5.96 13.05
N ASP A 303 -3.74 5.08 12.10
CA ASP A 303 -4.67 4.57 11.13
C ASP A 303 -5.27 3.22 11.54
N PHE A 304 -6.56 3.00 11.28
CA PHE A 304 -7.24 1.75 11.61
C PHE A 304 -7.09 0.66 10.53
N VAL A 305 -6.53 1.01 9.37
CA VAL A 305 -6.14 0.09 8.30
C VAL A 305 -4.65 -0.19 8.38
N CYS A 306 -3.80 0.81 8.64
CA CYS A 306 -2.33 0.69 8.82
C CYS A 306 -1.92 0.75 10.30
N PHE A 307 -2.46 -0.16 11.11
CA PHE A 307 -2.23 -0.15 12.56
C PHE A 307 -0.89 -0.77 12.98
N ASP A 308 -0.12 -1.29 12.03
CA ASP A 308 1.06 -2.14 12.22
C ASP A 308 2.38 -1.48 11.80
N VAL A 309 2.48 -0.16 12.03
CA VAL A 309 3.66 0.65 11.66
C VAL A 309 4.90 0.28 12.47
N ALA A 310 4.76 -0.13 13.74
CA ALA A 310 5.89 -0.53 14.56
C ALA A 310 6.41 -1.90 14.13
N TRP A 311 5.52 -2.86 13.85
CA TRP A 311 5.90 -4.13 13.23
C TRP A 311 6.65 -3.89 11.91
N GLY A 312 6.09 -3.03 11.05
CA GLY A 312 6.67 -2.68 9.76
C GLY A 312 8.07 -2.07 9.86
N GLY A 313 8.26 -1.07 10.71
CA GLY A 313 9.56 -0.41 10.89
C GLY A 313 10.64 -1.28 11.56
N GLU A 314 10.25 -2.30 12.31
CA GLU A 314 11.17 -3.27 12.89
C GLU A 314 11.61 -4.34 11.87
N HIS A 315 10.66 -4.89 11.12
CA HIS A 315 10.90 -6.08 10.28
C HIS A 315 11.22 -5.75 8.82
N TYR A 316 10.81 -4.56 8.35
CA TYR A 316 10.94 -4.12 6.96
C TYR A 316 11.44 -2.67 6.88
N PRO A 317 12.57 -2.35 7.51
CA PRO A 317 13.09 -0.98 7.58
C PRO A 317 13.41 -0.38 6.21
N GLU A 318 13.61 -1.20 5.18
CA GLU A 318 13.98 -0.78 3.83
C GLU A 318 12.78 -0.27 2.99
N ILE A 319 11.54 -0.52 3.42
CA ILE A 319 10.36 -0.11 2.65
C ILE A 319 10.21 1.42 2.73
N PRO A 320 10.15 2.12 1.59
CA PRO A 320 10.06 3.58 1.55
C PRO A 320 8.73 4.07 2.10
N VAL A 321 8.80 4.68 3.28
CA VAL A 321 7.64 5.17 4.01
C VAL A 321 7.86 6.60 4.48
N PHE A 322 6.84 7.43 4.33
CA PHE A 322 6.69 8.68 5.09
C PHE A 322 5.55 8.51 6.10
N TYR A 323 5.82 8.76 7.38
CA TYR A 323 4.86 8.69 8.48
C TYR A 323 4.35 10.09 8.84
N PRO A 324 3.15 10.51 8.41
CA PRO A 324 2.61 11.78 8.87
C PRO A 324 2.14 11.62 10.33
N PRO A 325 2.60 12.45 11.27
CA PRO A 325 2.25 12.33 12.69
C PRO A 325 0.76 12.59 12.93
N ASN A 326 0.15 11.83 13.83
CA ASN A 326 -1.29 11.83 14.15
C ASN A 326 -2.24 11.67 12.95
N SER A 327 -1.77 11.09 11.85
CA SER A 327 -2.57 10.91 10.64
C SER A 327 -3.22 9.53 10.54
N GLY A 328 -4.21 9.43 9.65
CA GLY A 328 -4.95 8.21 9.38
C GLY A 328 -6.38 8.50 8.97
N HIS A 329 -7.14 7.45 8.64
CA HIS A 329 -8.52 7.53 8.24
C HIS A 329 -9.38 8.28 9.28
N GLY A 330 -10.06 9.34 8.82
CA GLY A 330 -10.97 10.12 9.65
C GLY A 330 -10.28 10.96 10.73
N LYS A 331 -8.94 11.00 10.78
CA LYS A 331 -8.19 11.90 11.66
C LYS A 331 -8.37 13.33 11.21
N LYS A 332 -8.72 14.19 12.17
CA LYS A 332 -8.89 15.64 11.99
C LYS A 332 -7.86 16.34 12.84
N GLY A 333 -7.28 17.43 12.31
CA GLY A 333 -6.18 18.14 12.95
C GLY A 333 -4.84 17.53 12.57
N ASN A 334 -3.86 18.41 12.36
CA ASN A 334 -2.48 18.01 12.11
C ASN A 334 -1.70 18.22 13.41
N HIS A 335 -0.85 17.25 13.75
CA HIS A 335 0.14 17.46 14.81
C HIS A 335 0.97 18.72 14.51
N PRO A 336 1.30 19.57 15.50
CA PRO A 336 2.00 20.84 15.24
C PRO A 336 3.34 20.66 14.52
N GLY A 337 4.05 19.57 14.82
CA GLY A 337 5.28 19.18 14.14
C GLY A 337 5.11 18.62 12.73
N THR A 338 3.92 18.61 12.13
CA THR A 338 3.72 18.07 10.77
C THR A 338 4.52 18.83 9.72
N ILE A 339 5.23 18.12 8.84
CA ILE A 339 5.89 18.70 7.67
C ILE A 339 4.79 19.14 6.68
N LYS A 340 4.72 20.44 6.41
CA LYS A 340 3.67 21.02 5.55
C LYS A 340 4.01 20.84 4.07
N GLY A 341 2.98 20.77 3.23
CA GLY A 341 3.15 20.84 1.78
C GLY A 341 3.88 19.65 1.15
N VAL A 342 3.89 18.47 1.79
CA VAL A 342 4.49 17.26 1.21
C VAL A 342 3.71 16.83 -0.05
N GLN A 343 4.43 16.60 -1.14
CA GLN A 343 3.93 16.28 -2.49
C GLN A 343 4.63 15.04 -3.06
N ASN A 344 4.79 14.03 -2.20
CA ASN A 344 5.48 12.77 -2.50
C ASN A 344 4.90 12.03 -3.71
N ARG A 345 3.57 12.00 -3.85
CA ARG A 345 2.91 11.37 -5.01
C ARG A 345 3.32 12.04 -6.31
N GLU A 346 3.22 13.37 -6.37
CA GLU A 346 3.56 14.15 -7.55
C GLU A 346 5.04 13.97 -7.90
N ALA A 347 5.93 14.04 -6.90
CA ALA A 347 7.36 13.85 -7.10
C ALA A 347 7.69 12.44 -7.60
N LEU A 348 7.11 11.39 -7.01
CA LEU A 348 7.32 10.01 -7.45
C LEU A 348 6.89 9.84 -8.91
N LEU A 349 5.70 10.33 -9.28
CA LEU A 349 5.17 10.19 -10.63
C LEU A 349 6.02 10.95 -11.66
N LEU A 350 6.38 12.20 -11.37
CA LEU A 350 7.19 13.02 -12.28
C LEU A 350 8.62 12.47 -12.42
N HIS A 351 9.23 12.00 -11.33
CA HIS A 351 10.53 11.32 -11.39
C HIS A 351 10.46 10.00 -12.18
N HIS A 352 9.39 9.22 -11.98
CA HIS A 352 9.22 7.95 -12.66
C HIS A 352 9.07 8.09 -14.18
N PHE A 353 8.23 9.03 -14.64
CA PHE A 353 7.97 9.22 -16.07
C PHE A 353 9.00 10.10 -16.77
N PHE A 354 9.61 11.06 -16.07
CA PHE A 354 10.56 12.02 -16.63
C PHE A 354 11.93 11.93 -15.94
N PRO A 355 12.61 10.77 -15.99
CA PRO A 355 13.93 10.61 -15.38
C PRO A 355 14.92 11.62 -15.96
N GLY A 356 15.73 12.23 -15.09
CA GLY A 356 16.68 13.29 -15.47
C GLY A 356 16.07 14.68 -15.65
N LYS A 357 14.73 14.82 -15.64
CA LYS A 357 14.05 16.13 -15.57
C LYS A 357 13.49 16.45 -14.18
N THR A 358 13.41 15.45 -13.31
CA THR A 358 12.98 15.58 -11.92
C THR A 358 14.04 14.96 -11.03
N ASP A 359 14.46 15.67 -9.98
CA ASP A 359 15.48 15.17 -9.05
C ASP A 359 15.03 13.86 -8.37
N SER A 360 16.01 13.08 -7.93
CA SER A 360 15.74 11.90 -7.10
C SER A 360 15.16 12.30 -5.75
N LEU A 361 14.16 11.53 -5.32
CA LEU A 361 13.61 11.58 -3.96
C LEU A 361 14.66 11.07 -2.96
N LEU A 362 14.48 11.42 -1.68
CA LEU A 362 15.32 10.88 -0.61
C LEU A 362 15.09 9.35 -0.47
N PRO A 363 16.15 8.57 -0.25
CA PRO A 363 16.04 7.16 0.07
C PRO A 363 15.62 7.00 1.53
N VAL A 364 15.30 5.78 1.95
CA VAL A 364 15.09 5.51 3.38
C VAL A 364 16.40 5.73 4.11
N PRO A 365 16.44 6.57 5.16
CA PRO A 365 17.66 6.75 5.91
C PRO A 365 17.89 5.61 6.91
N GLU A 366 19.15 5.36 7.22
CA GLU A 366 19.53 4.51 8.34
C GLU A 366 19.30 5.26 9.65
N MET A 367 18.92 4.53 10.71
CA MET A 367 18.66 5.12 12.01
C MET A 367 19.35 4.30 13.10
N GLU A 368 20.13 5.00 13.92
CA GLU A 368 20.71 4.45 15.12
C GLU A 368 20.08 5.08 16.35
N ILE A 369 19.95 4.27 17.39
CA ILE A 369 19.35 4.69 18.65
C ILE A 369 20.25 4.20 19.76
N HIS A 370 20.65 5.10 20.64
CA HIS A 370 21.37 4.76 21.86
C HIS A 370 20.86 5.59 23.04
N ARG A 371 21.18 5.13 24.24
CA ARG A 371 20.83 5.83 25.48
C ARG A 371 22.05 6.59 25.98
N GLU A 372 21.87 7.86 26.29
CA GLU A 372 22.88 8.70 26.91
C GLU A 372 22.25 9.37 28.13
N ASN A 373 22.73 9.05 29.33
CA ASN A 373 22.14 9.53 30.59
C ASN A 373 20.62 9.25 30.67
N ASP A 374 19.83 10.32 30.88
CA ASP A 374 18.37 10.30 30.92
C ASP A 374 17.74 10.67 29.56
N GLU A 375 18.44 10.42 28.46
CA GLU A 375 17.97 10.71 27.10
C GLU A 375 18.11 9.49 26.19
N VAL A 376 17.20 9.41 25.21
CA VAL A 376 17.35 8.57 24.02
C VAL A 376 17.85 9.46 22.89
N VAL A 377 19.05 9.17 22.40
CA VAL A 377 19.68 9.87 21.28
C VAL A 377 19.38 9.09 20.01
N VAL A 378 18.88 9.80 19.00
CA VAL A 378 18.54 9.24 17.69
C VAL A 378 19.36 9.95 16.64
N THR A 379 20.15 9.19 15.90
CA THR A 379 20.88 9.69 14.73
C THR A 379 20.30 9.10 13.46
N THR A 380 20.36 9.85 12.36
CA THR A 380 19.83 9.44 11.07
C THR A 380 20.79 9.84 9.96
N THR A 381 21.19 8.86 9.16
CA THR A 381 22.18 9.00 8.08
C THR A 381 21.57 8.65 6.74
N PHE A 382 22.04 9.34 5.70
CA PHE A 382 21.66 9.07 4.32
C PHE A 382 22.88 8.55 3.55
N PRO A 383 22.69 7.78 2.46
CA PRO A 383 23.79 7.39 1.58
C PRO A 383 24.58 8.59 1.06
N GLU A 384 25.87 8.39 0.77
CA GLU A 384 26.78 9.44 0.31
C GLU A 384 26.18 10.28 -0.85
N ASN A 385 26.37 11.60 -0.78
CA ASN A 385 25.84 12.60 -1.74
C ASN A 385 24.32 12.75 -1.77
N GLN A 386 23.60 12.15 -0.81
CA GLN A 386 22.18 12.39 -0.61
C GLN A 386 22.00 13.01 0.77
N SER A 387 21.45 14.22 0.82
CA SER A 387 21.17 14.90 2.08
C SER A 387 19.77 15.47 2.09
N ALA A 388 19.14 15.36 3.26
CA ALA A 388 17.93 16.10 3.57
C ALA A 388 18.26 17.58 3.80
N GLU A 389 17.26 18.44 3.65
CA GLU A 389 17.34 19.86 3.98
C GLU A 389 16.96 20.14 5.45
N GLY A 390 16.41 19.13 6.14
CA GLY A 390 15.96 19.19 7.51
C GLY A 390 15.31 17.89 7.95
N GLY A 391 15.23 17.69 9.27
CA GLY A 391 14.64 16.50 9.89
C GLY A 391 13.87 16.85 11.16
N ARG A 392 12.86 16.05 11.49
CA ARG A 392 12.12 16.11 12.75
C ARG A 392 12.05 14.74 13.38
N LEU A 393 12.27 14.68 14.68
CA LEU A 393 12.10 13.48 15.48
C LEU A 393 10.74 13.54 16.19
N TYR A 394 10.02 12.43 16.22
CA TYR A 394 8.69 12.29 16.81
C TYR A 394 8.66 11.09 17.75
N TRP A 395 7.93 11.18 18.87
CA TRP A 395 7.86 10.05 19.81
C TRP A 395 6.57 9.92 20.61
N MET A 396 6.34 8.74 21.19
CA MET A 396 5.27 8.48 22.14
C MET A 396 5.75 7.51 23.21
N PHE A 397 5.53 7.85 24.49
CA PHE A 397 5.80 6.92 25.58
C PHE A 397 4.64 5.96 25.79
N ASP A 398 4.96 4.70 26.07
CA ASP A 398 4.01 3.65 26.46
C ASP A 398 2.83 3.53 25.49
N ARG A 399 3.13 3.55 24.18
CA ARG A 399 2.12 3.50 23.14
C ARG A 399 1.30 2.19 23.25
N PRO A 400 -0.04 2.24 23.18
CA PRO A 400 -0.88 1.05 23.20
C PRO A 400 -0.51 0.04 22.12
N PRO A 401 -0.83 -1.25 22.31
CA PRO A 401 -0.58 -2.29 21.31
C PRO A 401 -1.22 -1.97 19.96
N GLU A 402 -0.52 -2.32 18.88
CA GLU A 402 -1.03 -2.25 17.51
C GLU A 402 -2.36 -3.00 17.39
N GLY A 403 -3.27 -2.44 16.59
CA GLY A 403 -4.62 -2.99 16.42
C GLY A 403 -5.59 -2.72 17.58
N SER A 404 -5.16 -2.14 18.70
CA SER A 404 -6.07 -1.78 19.80
C SER A 404 -6.89 -0.52 19.49
N ASP A 405 -8.04 -0.36 20.16
CA ASP A 405 -8.83 0.87 20.04
C ASP A 405 -8.10 2.07 20.67
N ALA A 406 -7.33 1.83 21.73
CA ALA A 406 -6.48 2.82 22.38
C ALA A 406 -5.37 3.34 21.45
N TYR A 407 -4.80 2.48 20.58
CA TYR A 407 -3.81 2.87 19.57
C TYR A 407 -4.31 3.98 18.64
N LEU A 408 -5.62 4.00 18.35
CA LEU A 408 -6.21 5.06 17.55
C LEU A 408 -6.44 6.33 18.37
N LYS A 409 -6.80 6.22 19.66
CA LYS A 409 -7.29 7.35 20.45
C LYS A 409 -6.17 8.13 21.14
N GLN A 410 -5.14 7.43 21.59
CA GLN A 410 -3.98 8.06 22.21
C GLN A 410 -3.09 8.61 21.10
N LEU A 411 -3.11 9.93 20.94
CA LEU A 411 -2.31 10.65 19.96
C LEU A 411 -0.94 11.03 20.53
N MET A 412 -0.01 11.32 19.63
CA MET A 412 1.21 12.05 19.96
C MET A 412 0.84 13.46 20.46
N THR A 413 1.41 13.87 21.59
CA THR A 413 1.13 15.19 22.18
C THR A 413 1.87 16.29 21.42
N ASP A 414 1.42 17.54 21.57
CA ASP A 414 1.94 18.68 20.81
C ASP A 414 3.43 18.95 21.05
N GLU A 415 3.97 18.50 22.19
CA GLU A 415 5.37 18.63 22.61
C GLU A 415 6.24 17.43 22.21
N ASN A 416 5.64 16.35 21.73
CA ASN A 416 6.33 15.10 21.45
C ASN A 416 6.98 15.06 20.06
N TRP A 417 7.69 16.15 19.74
CA TRP A 417 8.54 16.26 18.57
C TRP A 417 9.64 17.31 18.79
N VAL A 418 10.71 17.21 18.00
CA VAL A 418 11.78 18.21 17.97
C VAL A 418 12.36 18.31 16.56
N GLU A 419 12.85 19.49 16.19
CA GLU A 419 13.70 19.64 14.99
C GLU A 419 15.03 18.91 15.26
N MET A 420 15.51 18.14 14.29
CA MET A 420 16.81 17.50 14.38
C MET A 420 17.90 18.48 13.94
N GLU A 421 19.07 18.37 14.56
CA GLU A 421 20.23 19.19 14.25
C GLU A 421 21.17 18.42 13.32
N TRP A 422 21.78 19.12 12.38
CA TRP A 422 22.81 18.55 11.52
C TRP A 422 24.15 18.52 12.26
N ASP A 423 24.74 17.33 12.36
CA ASP A 423 26.06 17.09 12.91
C ASP A 423 27.06 16.95 11.74
N GLU A 424 27.88 17.98 11.54
CA GLU A 424 28.88 18.02 10.46
C GLU A 424 29.99 16.97 10.65
N ASP A 425 30.39 16.70 11.90
CA ASP A 425 31.51 15.80 12.21
C ASP A 425 31.13 14.34 11.90
N ASN A 426 29.89 13.97 12.20
CA ASN A 426 29.36 12.62 11.97
C ASN A 426 28.53 12.50 10.68
N THR A 427 28.33 13.61 9.94
CA THR A 427 27.53 13.68 8.71
C THR A 427 26.14 13.06 8.90
N CYS A 428 25.45 13.43 9.99
CA CYS A 428 24.16 12.86 10.34
C CYS A 428 23.20 13.90 10.92
N TRP A 429 21.91 13.57 10.94
CA TRP A 429 20.92 14.32 11.70
C TRP A 429 20.77 13.72 13.09
N SER A 430 20.77 14.54 14.13
CA SER A 430 20.65 14.09 15.52
C SER A 430 19.47 14.74 16.24
N GLY A 431 18.78 13.97 17.09
CA GLY A 431 17.71 14.44 17.95
C GLY A 431 17.71 13.69 19.28
N ARG A 432 17.27 14.37 20.34
CA ARG A 432 17.27 13.83 21.70
C ARG A 432 15.85 13.78 22.24
N ILE A 433 15.51 12.68 22.90
CA ILE A 433 14.21 12.48 23.57
C ILE A 433 14.48 12.34 25.08
N PRO A 434 13.92 13.23 25.93
CA PRO A 434 14.06 13.09 27.37
C PRO A 434 13.31 11.85 27.86
N VAL A 435 13.98 10.96 28.60
CA VAL A 435 13.36 9.76 29.16
C VAL A 435 12.35 10.15 30.24
N ARG A 436 11.08 9.81 30.03
CA ARG A 436 10.04 10.02 31.03
C ARG A 436 10.17 9.02 32.18
N ASN A 437 10.30 9.52 33.41
CA ASN A 437 10.34 8.67 34.60
C ASN A 437 9.12 7.72 34.65
N GLY A 438 9.37 6.43 34.85
CA GLY A 438 8.37 5.38 34.92
C GLY A 438 7.87 4.84 33.58
N ALA A 439 8.25 5.44 32.44
CA ALA A 439 7.92 4.90 31.12
C ALA A 439 8.60 3.56 30.89
N ALA A 440 7.88 2.60 30.32
CA ALA A 440 8.37 1.28 29.97
C ALA A 440 8.96 1.23 28.57
N SER A 441 8.41 2.02 27.64
CA SER A 441 8.92 2.12 26.27
C SER A 441 8.72 3.50 25.67
N VAL A 442 9.49 3.78 24.62
CA VAL A 442 9.27 4.90 23.70
C VAL A 442 9.17 4.38 22.28
N ASP A 443 8.10 4.76 21.60
CA ASP A 443 7.93 4.56 20.17
C ASP A 443 8.36 5.83 19.46
N LEU A 444 9.19 5.73 18.43
CA LEU A 444 9.78 6.89 17.75
C LEU A 444 10.02 6.65 16.26
N PHE A 445 10.13 7.75 15.52
CA PHE A 445 10.60 7.80 14.13
C PHE A 445 11.04 9.24 13.83
N SER A 446 11.90 9.40 12.82
CA SER A 446 12.22 10.71 12.27
C SER A 446 11.63 10.88 10.86
N SER A 447 11.35 12.11 10.45
CA SER A 447 10.97 12.44 9.08
C SER A 447 11.84 13.56 8.56
N HIS A 448 12.32 13.38 7.33
CA HIS A 448 13.29 14.25 6.67
C HIS A 448 12.72 14.74 5.36
N TRP A 449 12.96 16.01 5.04
CA TRP A 449 12.45 16.60 3.81
C TRP A 449 13.55 17.09 2.88
N LYS A 450 13.22 17.11 1.60
CA LYS A 450 14.02 17.73 0.55
C LYS A 450 13.08 18.36 -0.46
N ARG A 451 13.49 19.49 -1.03
CA ARG A 451 12.80 20.03 -2.19
C ARG A 451 13.41 19.45 -3.46
N VAL A 452 12.57 18.82 -4.27
CA VAL A 452 12.90 18.21 -5.56
C VAL A 452 12.53 19.20 -6.67
N GLU A 453 13.48 19.50 -7.55
CA GLU A 453 13.17 20.23 -8.78
C GLU A 453 12.47 19.30 -9.77
N ALA A 454 11.40 19.78 -10.39
CA ALA A 454 10.63 19.10 -11.43
C ALA A 454 10.26 20.12 -12.52
N PRO A 455 9.82 19.68 -13.71
CA PRO A 455 9.42 20.60 -14.77
C PRO A 455 8.37 21.62 -14.28
N GLY A 456 8.74 22.91 -14.31
CA GLY A 456 7.83 24.02 -13.99
C GLY A 456 7.48 24.20 -12.51
N ARG A 457 8.06 23.43 -11.57
CA ARG A 457 7.86 23.64 -10.12
C ARG A 457 8.86 22.89 -9.25
N ARG A 458 9.05 23.43 -8.04
CA ARG A 458 9.76 22.80 -6.94
C ARG A 458 8.76 22.10 -6.01
N LEU A 459 9.04 20.84 -5.65
CA LEU A 459 8.17 19.97 -4.87
C LEU A 459 8.78 19.71 -3.50
N GLN A 460 8.03 19.93 -2.42
CA GLN A 460 8.47 19.48 -1.10
C GLN A 460 8.16 17.99 -0.94
N THR A 461 9.18 17.19 -0.69
CA THR A 461 9.08 15.74 -0.46
C THR A 461 9.55 15.39 0.93
N ALA A 462 9.10 14.26 1.47
CA ALA A 462 9.54 13.76 2.76
C ALA A 462 9.63 12.23 2.78
N ILE A 463 10.56 11.71 3.56
CA ILE A 463 10.73 10.30 3.86
C ILE A 463 10.95 10.15 5.36
N SER A 464 10.57 9.02 5.95
CA SER A 464 10.79 8.74 7.36
C SER A 464 11.84 7.67 7.56
N SER A 465 12.54 7.74 8.69
CA SER A 465 13.30 6.60 9.19
C SER A 465 12.33 5.47 9.61
N PRO A 466 12.82 4.23 9.74
CA PRO A 466 12.00 3.13 10.23
C PRO A 466 11.40 3.45 11.60
N TYR A 467 10.13 3.09 11.80
CA TYR A 467 9.48 3.21 13.10
C TYR A 467 10.12 2.23 14.09
N ARG A 468 10.43 2.67 15.31
CA ARG A 468 11.03 1.81 16.34
C ARG A 468 10.32 1.95 17.67
N ARG A 469 10.21 0.83 18.38
CA ARG A 469 9.87 0.80 19.80
C ARG A 469 11.13 0.43 20.59
N VAL A 470 11.52 1.30 21.50
CA VAL A 470 12.67 1.13 22.38
C VAL A 470 12.17 0.81 23.78
N VAL A 471 12.65 -0.29 24.36
CA VAL A 471 12.38 -0.63 25.76
C VAL A 471 13.28 0.20 26.67
N LEU A 472 12.70 0.87 27.66
CA LEU A 472 13.40 1.80 28.57
C LEU A 472 13.70 1.19 29.95
N LYS A 473 13.06 0.05 30.27
CA LYS A 473 13.17 -0.67 31.54
C LYS A 473 13.95 -1.97 31.42
#